data_AF-A0AAU3WEP0-F1
#
_entry.id   AF-A0AAU3WEP0-F1
#
_cell.length_a   1.000
_cell.length_b   1.000
_cell.length_c   1.000
_cell.angle_alpha   90.00
_cell.angle_beta   90.00
_cell.angle_gamma   90.00
#
_symmetry.space_group_name_H-M   'P 1'
#
loop_
_entity.id
_entity.type
_entity.pdbx_description
1 polymer ?
#
loop_
_entity_poly.entity_id
_entity_poly.type
_entity_poly.pdbx_seq_one_letter_code
_entity_poly.pdbx_strand_id
1 'polypeptide(L)'
;MQLYRGQKEWRRDMQITAPSLRSGYFNDPTIWTEIQIDLFTTLLEASDSGDKKARSHLESQLLHIQSAKHANPFVSCSRRWSVAQGFALFNDTPGYVLSIVGSGAGFDFAAVRERHGLFGDAVDHLFEFGVPRVLGNDFTVVQVHYVQPFGRPTEVVFP
;
A
#
# COMPACT_ATOMS: atom_id res chain seq x y z
N MET A 1 12.66 9.32 -0.63
CA MET A 1 11.71 8.96 0.45
C MET A 1 11.97 7.55 0.92
N GLN A 2 11.80 7.29 2.22
CA GLN A 2 11.90 5.94 2.80
C GLN A 2 10.49 5.36 2.98
N LEU A 3 10.31 4.12 2.55
CA LEU A 3 9.08 3.35 2.66
C LEU A 3 9.38 1.96 3.23
N TYR A 4 8.35 1.31 3.73
CA TYR A 4 8.39 -0.03 4.29
C TYR A 4 7.21 -0.85 3.82
N ARG A 5 7.42 -2.15 3.59
CA ARG A 5 6.34 -3.07 3.21
C ARG A 5 6.44 -4.37 3.99
N GLY A 6 5.34 -4.78 4.62
CA GLY A 6 5.20 -6.09 5.24
C GLY A 6 4.61 -7.11 4.27
N GLN A 7 5.17 -8.31 4.23
CA GLN A 7 4.64 -9.42 3.42
C GLN A 7 5.03 -10.78 3.99
N LYS A 8 4.30 -11.83 3.61
CA LYS A 8 4.52 -13.20 4.11
C LYS A 8 5.61 -13.96 3.38
N GLU A 9 5.80 -13.64 2.12
CA GLU A 9 6.76 -14.31 1.26
C GLU A 9 7.75 -13.29 0.71
N TRP A 10 9.00 -13.69 0.58
CA TRP A 10 10.02 -12.89 -0.08
C TRP A 10 11.02 -13.80 -0.79
N ARG A 11 11.42 -13.39 -1.98
CA ARG A 11 12.57 -13.92 -2.72
C ARG A 11 13.23 -12.76 -3.47
N ARG A 12 14.53 -12.86 -3.73
CA ARG A 12 15.33 -11.79 -4.34
C ARG A 12 14.73 -11.28 -5.66
N ASP A 13 14.25 -12.19 -6.50
CA ASP A 13 13.70 -11.87 -7.83
C ASP A 13 12.16 -11.79 -7.82
N MET A 14 11.55 -11.57 -6.64
CA MET A 14 10.10 -11.39 -6.54
C MET A 14 9.71 -10.04 -7.10
N GLN A 15 8.93 -10.04 -8.18
CA GLN A 15 8.24 -8.82 -8.61
C GLN A 15 7.15 -8.47 -7.60
N ILE A 16 7.20 -7.25 -7.06
CA ILE A 16 6.19 -6.75 -6.10
C ILE A 16 5.22 -5.87 -6.86
N THR A 17 3.99 -6.37 -7.06
CA THR A 17 2.97 -5.70 -7.85
C THR A 17 1.66 -5.54 -7.06
N ALA A 18 0.83 -4.56 -7.42
CA ALA A 18 -0.50 -4.39 -6.85
C ALA A 18 -1.47 -5.53 -7.22
N PRO A 19 -1.49 -6.04 -8.48
CA PRO A 19 -2.30 -7.20 -8.87
C PRO A 19 -2.04 -8.47 -8.08
N SER A 20 -0.85 -8.64 -7.48
CA SER A 20 -0.51 -9.86 -6.74
C SER A 20 -1.40 -10.09 -5.51
N LEU A 21 -2.11 -9.07 -5.03
CA LEU A 21 -3.08 -9.20 -3.93
C LEU A 21 -4.47 -9.69 -4.39
N ARG A 22 -4.68 -9.79 -5.70
CA ARG A 22 -5.95 -10.10 -6.36
C ARG A 22 -5.93 -11.41 -7.14
N SER A 23 -4.78 -12.07 -7.21
CA SER A 23 -4.64 -13.35 -7.90
C SER A 23 -5.63 -14.37 -7.30
N GLY A 24 -6.58 -14.83 -8.12
CA GLY A 24 -7.63 -15.77 -7.71
C GLY A 24 -9.02 -15.18 -7.46
N TYR A 25 -9.16 -13.84 -7.42
CA TYR A 25 -10.46 -13.17 -7.24
C TYR A 25 -11.06 -12.64 -8.55
N PHE A 26 -10.24 -12.35 -9.56
CA PHE A 26 -10.67 -11.75 -10.83
C PHE A 26 -10.04 -12.47 -12.02
N ASN A 27 -10.76 -12.47 -13.15
CA ASN A 27 -10.31 -13.09 -14.40
C ASN A 27 -9.05 -12.42 -14.97
N ASP A 28 -8.95 -11.09 -14.84
CA ASP A 28 -7.74 -10.32 -15.17
C ASP A 28 -7.45 -9.28 -14.07
N PRO A 29 -6.54 -9.57 -13.13
CA PRO A 29 -6.23 -8.67 -12.02
C PRO A 29 -5.46 -7.42 -12.48
N THR A 30 -4.82 -7.45 -13.64
CA THR A 30 -4.08 -6.30 -14.18
C THR A 30 -5.05 -5.26 -14.71
N ILE A 31 -5.98 -5.66 -15.58
CA ILE A 31 -7.04 -4.78 -16.10
C ILE A 31 -7.84 -4.18 -14.95
N TRP A 32 -8.19 -4.99 -13.95
CA TRP A 32 -8.93 -4.49 -12.79
C TRP A 32 -8.13 -3.44 -11.99
N THR A 33 -6.81 -3.64 -11.87
CA THR A 33 -5.93 -2.65 -11.22
C THR A 33 -5.94 -1.32 -11.99
N GLU A 34 -5.88 -1.36 -13.32
CA GLU A 34 -5.89 -0.16 -14.16
C GLU A 34 -7.21 0.60 -14.02
N ILE A 35 -8.35 -0.10 -14.12
CA ILE A 35 -9.67 0.51 -13.95
C ILE A 35 -9.80 1.20 -12.59
N GLN A 36 -9.30 0.56 -11.52
CA GLN A 36 -9.34 1.15 -10.19
C GLN A 36 -8.45 2.39 -10.07
N ILE A 37 -7.23 2.37 -10.62
CA ILE A 37 -6.34 3.54 -10.64
C ILE A 37 -7.00 4.70 -11.40
N ASP A 38 -7.59 4.44 -12.56
CA ASP A 38 -8.22 5.46 -13.41
C ASP A 38 -9.46 6.06 -12.74
N LEU A 39 -10.32 5.21 -12.16
CA LEU A 39 -11.46 5.66 -11.36
C LEU A 39 -10.99 6.57 -10.21
N PHE A 40 -9.96 6.15 -9.49
CA PHE A 40 -9.45 6.88 -8.35
C PHE A 40 -8.87 8.24 -8.74
N THR A 41 -8.09 8.28 -9.84
CA THR A 41 -7.51 9.50 -10.40
C THR A 41 -8.60 10.48 -10.83
N THR A 42 -9.63 9.98 -11.51
CA THR A 42 -10.78 10.79 -11.94
C THR A 42 -11.54 11.39 -10.74
N LEU A 43 -11.77 10.60 -9.69
CA LEU A 43 -12.44 11.07 -8.47
C LEU A 43 -11.62 12.14 -7.73
N LEU A 44 -10.29 12.01 -7.72
CA LEU A 44 -9.39 13.01 -7.15
C LEU A 44 -9.50 14.34 -7.91
N GLU A 45 -9.37 14.32 -9.23
CA GLU A 45 -9.44 15.52 -10.07
C GLU A 45 -10.80 16.23 -9.96
N ALA A 46 -11.89 15.46 -9.98
CA ALA A 46 -13.24 16.00 -9.81
C ALA A 46 -13.45 16.59 -8.40
N SER A 47 -12.92 15.92 -7.36
CA SER A 47 -12.97 16.45 -5.99
C SER A 47 -12.10 17.69 -5.81
N ASP A 48 -10.92 17.76 -6.44
CA ASP A 48 -10.04 18.94 -6.44
C ASP A 48 -10.72 20.12 -7.15
N SER A 49 -11.58 19.85 -8.13
CA SER A 49 -12.43 20.84 -8.80
C SER A 49 -13.67 21.26 -8.00
N GLY A 50 -13.87 20.71 -6.81
CA GLY A 50 -14.96 21.08 -5.90
C GLY A 50 -16.25 20.26 -6.05
N ASP A 51 -16.25 19.16 -6.82
CA ASP A 51 -17.42 18.27 -6.90
C ASP A 51 -17.62 17.50 -5.58
N LYS A 52 -18.71 17.85 -4.88
CA LYS A 52 -19.08 17.24 -3.59
C LYS A 52 -19.45 15.76 -3.70
N LYS A 53 -20.05 15.33 -4.83
CA LYS A 53 -20.38 13.92 -5.05
C LYS A 53 -19.11 13.11 -5.27
N ALA A 54 -18.20 13.64 -6.09
CA ALA A 54 -16.90 13.02 -6.31
C ALA A 54 -16.10 12.89 -5.00
N ARG A 55 -16.12 13.92 -4.14
CA ARG A 55 -15.49 13.88 -2.81
C ARG A 55 -16.05 12.76 -1.93
N SER A 56 -17.37 12.62 -1.85
CA SER A 56 -18.01 11.57 -1.04
C SER A 56 -17.70 10.16 -1.60
N HIS A 57 -17.65 10.02 -2.93
CA HIS A 57 -17.23 8.78 -3.56
C HIS A 57 -15.75 8.47 -3.30
N LEU A 58 -14.88 9.48 -3.37
CA LEU A 58 -13.46 9.35 -3.06
C LEU A 58 -13.25 8.86 -1.61
N GLU A 59 -13.98 9.42 -0.65
CA GLU A 59 -13.97 8.99 0.75
C GLU A 59 -14.35 7.51 0.89
N SER A 60 -15.45 7.11 0.27
CA SER A 60 -15.93 5.73 0.28
C SER A 60 -14.91 4.77 -0.35
N GLN A 61 -14.27 5.19 -1.45
CA GLN A 61 -13.24 4.41 -2.12
C GLN A 61 -11.98 4.29 -1.26
N LEU A 62 -11.49 5.39 -0.67
CA LEU A 62 -10.35 5.39 0.26
C LEU A 62 -10.58 4.39 1.39
N LEU A 63 -11.75 4.43 2.03
CA LEU A 63 -12.11 3.50 3.09
C LEU A 63 -12.13 2.05 2.62
N HIS A 64 -12.70 1.80 1.44
CA HIS A 64 -12.76 0.46 0.88
C HIS A 64 -11.37 -0.11 0.61
N ILE A 65 -10.47 0.67 -0.01
CA ILE A 65 -9.12 0.19 -0.36
C ILE A 65 -8.19 0.04 0.85
N GLN A 66 -8.42 0.82 1.92
CA GLN A 66 -7.67 0.70 3.18
C GLN A 66 -8.16 -0.45 4.06
N SER A 67 -9.45 -0.80 3.99
CA SER A 67 -10.05 -1.91 4.76
C SER A 67 -9.92 -3.27 4.06
N ALA A 68 -9.93 -3.30 2.74
CA ALA A 68 -9.89 -4.51 1.94
C ALA A 68 -8.60 -4.61 1.12
N LYS A 69 -7.69 -5.51 1.53
CA LYS A 69 -6.41 -5.76 0.86
C LYS A 69 -6.52 -6.04 -0.65
N HIS A 70 -7.58 -6.72 -1.09
CA HIS A 70 -7.82 -7.02 -2.51
C HIS A 70 -8.39 -5.82 -3.29
N ALA A 71 -8.97 -4.84 -2.60
CA ALA A 71 -9.48 -3.63 -3.23
C ALA A 71 -8.36 -2.64 -3.57
N ASN A 72 -7.24 -2.66 -2.83
CA ASN A 72 -6.15 -1.68 -2.97
C ASN A 72 -5.40 -1.73 -4.31
N PRO A 73 -5.51 -0.70 -5.18
CA PRO A 73 -4.90 -0.68 -6.50
C PRO A 73 -3.42 -0.35 -6.53
N PHE A 74 -2.83 -0.11 -5.36
CA PHE A 74 -1.43 0.22 -5.24
C PHE A 74 -0.65 -0.93 -4.62
N VAL A 75 0.65 -0.92 -4.86
CA VAL A 75 1.60 -1.63 -4.00
C VAL A 75 1.59 -0.89 -2.67
N SER A 76 0.84 -1.43 -1.71
CA SER A 76 0.73 -0.86 -0.37
C SER A 76 2.08 -0.87 0.35
N CYS A 77 2.55 0.31 0.75
CA CYS A 77 3.70 0.55 1.59
C CYS A 77 3.30 1.46 2.77
N SER A 78 4.18 1.62 3.74
CA SER A 78 4.01 2.56 4.84
C SER A 78 5.27 3.39 5.02
N ARG A 79 5.11 4.61 5.55
CA ARG A 79 6.25 5.41 6.02
C ARG A 79 6.76 4.97 7.39
N ARG A 80 6.07 4.05 8.06
CA ARG A 80 6.45 3.56 9.40
C ARG A 80 6.80 2.08 9.37
N TRP A 81 7.97 1.77 9.91
CA TRP A 81 8.42 0.39 10.10
C TRP A 81 7.41 -0.45 10.89
N SER A 82 6.90 0.07 12.01
CA SER A 82 6.00 -0.66 12.90
C SER A 82 4.70 -1.09 12.22
N VAL A 83 4.18 -0.27 11.31
CA VAL A 83 2.99 -0.62 10.52
C VAL A 83 3.32 -1.77 9.57
N ALA A 84 4.42 -1.66 8.81
CA ALA A 84 4.86 -2.72 7.91
C ALA A 84 5.16 -4.02 8.67
N GLN A 85 5.75 -3.93 9.86
CA GLN A 85 5.97 -5.08 10.75
C GLN A 85 4.64 -5.73 11.18
N GLY A 86 3.62 -4.95 11.52
CA GLY A 86 2.29 -5.49 11.83
C GLY A 86 1.72 -6.32 10.68
N PHE A 87 1.85 -5.85 9.43
CA PHE A 87 1.44 -6.63 8.26
C PHE A 87 2.27 -7.89 8.04
N ALA A 88 3.59 -7.83 8.25
CA ALA A 88 4.47 -8.99 8.15
C ALA A 88 4.13 -10.05 9.21
N LEU A 89 3.72 -9.62 10.40
CA LEU A 89 3.38 -10.49 11.54
C LEU A 89 1.89 -10.87 11.62
N PHE A 90 1.08 -10.55 10.60
CA PHE A 90 -0.36 -10.87 10.59
C PHE A 90 -0.65 -12.33 10.97
N ASN A 91 -1.67 -12.57 11.81
CA ASN A 91 -1.98 -13.87 12.42
C ASN A 91 -0.85 -14.47 13.26
N ASP A 92 -0.02 -13.64 13.91
CA ASP A 92 1.09 -14.07 14.77
C ASP A 92 2.05 -15.07 14.10
N THR A 93 2.24 -14.93 12.78
CA THR A 93 3.16 -15.77 12.00
C THR A 93 4.32 -14.93 11.47
N PRO A 94 5.51 -15.52 11.29
CA PRO A 94 6.65 -14.80 10.72
C PRO A 94 6.38 -14.22 9.33
N GLY A 95 7.21 -13.27 8.93
CA GLY A 95 7.15 -12.65 7.62
C GLY A 95 8.37 -11.79 7.34
N TYR A 96 8.25 -10.93 6.34
CA TYR A 96 9.33 -10.08 5.86
C TYR A 96 8.90 -8.63 5.87
N VAL A 97 9.81 -7.77 6.31
CA VAL A 97 9.67 -6.32 6.17
C VAL A 97 10.77 -5.82 5.24
N LEU A 98 10.34 -5.21 4.14
CA LEU A 98 11.19 -4.65 3.11
C LEU A 98 11.39 -3.16 3.39
N SER A 99 12.63 -2.72 3.46
CA SER A 99 13.02 -1.30 3.46
C SER A 99 13.20 -0.86 2.02
N ILE A 100 12.49 0.19 1.62
CA ILE A 100 12.41 0.66 0.24
C ILE A 100 12.82 2.12 0.20
N VAL A 101 13.75 2.48 -0.68
CA VAL A 101 14.12 3.87 -0.97
C VAL A 101 13.66 4.20 -2.38
N GLY A 102 13.00 5.35 -2.55
CA GLY A 102 12.59 5.80 -3.87
C GLY A 102 12.32 7.30 -3.94
N SER A 103 12.20 7.82 -5.15
CA SER A 103 11.80 9.21 -5.41
C SER A 103 10.59 9.29 -6.36
N GLY A 104 10.04 8.15 -6.74
CA GLY A 104 8.92 8.08 -7.66
C GLY A 104 7.65 8.74 -7.11
N ALA A 105 6.77 9.09 -8.03
CA ALA A 105 5.42 9.50 -7.68
C ALA A 105 4.69 8.32 -7.01
N GLY A 106 3.85 8.65 -6.04
CA GLY A 106 2.98 7.68 -5.40
C GLY A 106 1.87 8.38 -4.64
N PHE A 107 1.01 7.57 -4.05
CA PHE A 107 -0.22 8.03 -3.46
C PHE A 107 -0.11 8.11 -1.94
N ASP A 108 -0.03 9.34 -1.42
CA ASP A 108 -0.01 9.59 0.02
C ASP A 108 -1.46 9.70 0.53
N PHE A 109 -1.95 8.61 1.11
CA PHE A 109 -3.32 8.51 1.59
C PHE A 109 -3.64 9.55 2.65
N ALA A 110 -2.69 9.81 3.56
CA ALA A 110 -2.88 10.79 4.63
C ALA A 110 -2.97 12.21 4.06
N ALA A 111 -2.07 12.56 3.13
CA ALA A 111 -2.09 13.86 2.48
C ALA A 111 -3.39 14.09 1.67
N VAL A 112 -3.89 13.06 0.98
CA VAL A 112 -5.18 13.14 0.29
C VAL A 112 -6.32 13.33 1.29
N ARG A 113 -6.40 12.50 2.33
CA ARG A 113 -7.45 12.61 3.35
C ARG A 113 -7.46 14.01 3.97
N GLU A 114 -6.30 14.54 4.35
CA GLU A 114 -6.16 15.90 4.90
C GLU A 114 -6.63 16.97 3.90
N ARG A 115 -6.13 16.94 2.66
CA ARG A 115 -6.49 17.90 1.60
C ARG A 115 -7.99 17.94 1.33
N HIS A 116 -8.65 16.80 1.39
CA HIS A 116 -10.10 16.68 1.20
C HIS A 116 -10.89 16.67 2.51
N GLY A 117 -10.28 17.00 3.66
CA GLY A 117 -10.94 17.06 4.96
C GLY A 117 -11.72 15.79 5.32
N LEU A 118 -11.13 14.62 5.11
CA LEU A 118 -11.68 13.30 5.39
C LEU A 118 -11.01 12.76 6.66
N PHE A 119 -11.68 12.85 7.81
CA PHE A 119 -11.09 12.54 9.12
C PHE A 119 -11.96 11.57 9.93
N GLY A 120 -11.33 10.74 10.78
CA GLY A 120 -12.03 10.04 11.86
C GLY A 120 -12.35 8.57 11.61
N ASP A 121 -11.67 7.92 10.65
CA ASP A 121 -11.89 6.50 10.36
C ASP A 121 -10.86 5.60 11.03
N ALA A 122 -11.26 4.35 11.28
CA ALA A 122 -10.45 3.33 11.96
C ALA A 122 -9.09 3.05 11.29
N VAL A 123 -8.86 3.49 10.05
CA VAL A 123 -7.68 3.24 9.23
C VAL A 123 -6.68 4.41 9.16
N ASP A 124 -6.93 5.51 9.86
CA ASP A 124 -6.02 6.68 9.89
C ASP A 124 -4.62 6.35 10.47
N HIS A 125 -4.48 5.23 11.17
CA HIS A 125 -3.21 4.74 11.71
C HIS A 125 -2.33 4.00 10.68
N LEU A 126 -2.81 3.73 9.47
CA LEU A 126 -2.08 2.89 8.50
C LEU A 126 -0.90 3.60 7.82
N PHE A 127 -0.73 4.93 7.97
CA PHE A 127 0.37 5.74 7.38
C PHE A 127 0.77 5.27 5.97
N GLU A 128 -0.25 5.02 5.15
CA GLU A 128 -0.12 4.26 3.92
C GLU A 128 0.39 5.13 2.77
N PHE A 129 1.27 4.55 1.97
CA PHE A 129 1.76 5.11 0.73
C PHE A 129 1.61 4.07 -0.38
N GLY A 130 0.83 4.40 -1.41
CA GLY A 130 0.58 3.53 -2.54
C GLY A 130 1.59 3.78 -3.66
N VAL A 131 2.42 2.78 -3.99
CA VAL A 131 3.22 2.82 -5.23
C VAL A 131 2.37 2.27 -6.38
N PRO A 132 2.18 2.99 -7.50
CA PRO A 132 1.32 2.52 -8.59
C PRO A 132 1.88 1.25 -9.26
N ARG A 133 1.01 0.24 -9.44
CA ARG A 133 1.22 -0.99 -10.24
C ARG A 133 2.33 -1.92 -9.76
N VAL A 134 3.58 -1.46 -9.71
CA VAL A 134 4.78 -2.25 -9.43
C VAL A 134 5.79 -1.42 -8.65
N LEU A 135 6.53 -2.07 -7.75
CA LEU A 135 7.75 -1.52 -7.21
C LEU A 135 8.82 -1.50 -8.30
N GLY A 136 8.77 -0.47 -9.16
CA GLY A 136 9.61 -0.32 -10.36
C GLY A 136 10.89 0.48 -10.11
N ASN A 137 11.53 0.95 -11.18
CA ASN A 137 12.86 1.58 -11.14
C ASN A 137 12.99 2.78 -10.18
N ASP A 138 11.89 3.47 -9.90
CA ASP A 138 11.88 4.63 -8.99
C ASP A 138 11.87 4.24 -7.50
N PHE A 139 11.72 2.96 -7.19
CA PHE A 139 11.65 2.41 -5.84
C PHE A 139 12.49 1.13 -5.73
N THR A 140 13.55 1.19 -4.95
CA THR A 140 14.48 0.06 -4.77
C THR A 140 14.34 -0.52 -3.38
N VAL A 141 14.23 -1.85 -3.28
CA VAL A 141 14.39 -2.56 -2.01
C VAL A 141 15.87 -2.50 -1.64
N VAL A 142 16.17 -1.83 -0.53
CA VAL A 142 17.54 -1.64 -0.04
C VAL A 142 17.87 -2.55 1.14
N GLN A 143 16.88 -3.17 1.76
CA GLN A 143 17.10 -4.11 2.85
C GLN A 143 15.86 -4.96 3.05
N VAL A 144 16.04 -6.22 3.46
CA VAL A 144 14.93 -7.09 3.89
C VAL A 144 15.25 -7.71 5.22
N HIS A 145 14.27 -7.62 6.11
CA HIS A 145 14.34 -8.25 7.42
C HIS A 145 13.32 -9.38 7.51
N TYR A 146 13.76 -10.52 8.00
CA TYR A 146 12.87 -11.55 8.50
C TYR A 146 12.46 -11.22 9.94
N VAL A 147 11.16 -11.08 10.15
CA VAL A 147 10.57 -10.72 11.45
C VAL A 147 9.78 -11.90 12.00
N GLN A 148 9.90 -12.08 13.31
CA GLN A 148 9.24 -13.15 14.04
C GLN A 148 8.37 -12.57 15.17
N PRO A 149 7.27 -13.23 15.53
CA PRO A 149 6.40 -12.78 16.63
C PRO A 149 7.08 -12.96 18.00
N PHE A 150 6.46 -12.40 19.04
CA PHE A 150 6.82 -12.62 20.45
C PHE A 150 8.24 -12.16 20.85
N GLY A 151 8.70 -11.05 20.28
CA GLY A 151 9.97 -10.42 20.68
C GLY A 151 11.23 -11.18 20.25
N ARG A 152 11.08 -12.18 19.37
CA ARG A 152 12.23 -12.85 18.76
C ARG A 152 13.07 -11.87 17.94
N PRO A 153 14.40 -12.06 17.88
CA PRO A 153 15.27 -11.19 17.12
C PRO A 153 14.84 -11.08 15.65
N THR A 154 14.97 -9.87 15.12
CA THR A 154 14.81 -9.60 13.69
C THR A 154 16.13 -9.87 12.98
N GLU A 155 16.09 -10.54 11.84
CA GLU A 155 17.27 -10.95 11.08
C GLU A 155 17.32 -10.23 9.73
N VAL A 156 18.47 -9.68 9.36
CA VAL A 156 18.66 -9.11 8.00
C VAL A 156 18.96 -10.26 7.05
N VAL A 157 18.08 -10.47 6.06
CA VAL A 157 18.19 -11.55 5.07
C VAL A 157 18.59 -11.05 3.68
N PHE A 158 18.57 -9.72 3.48
CA PHE A 158 19.06 -9.04 2.31
C PHE A 158 19.58 -7.66 2.71
N PRO A 159 20.86 -7.35 2.48
CA PRO A 159 21.43 -6.03 2.71
C PRO A 159 21.25 -5.08 1.52
#